data_AF-A0A9P3AV89-F1
#
_entry.id   AF-A0A9P3AV89-F1
#
_cell.length_a   1.000
_cell.length_b   1.000
_cell.length_c   1.000
_cell.angle_alpha   90.00
_cell.angle_beta   90.00
_cell.angle_gamma   90.00
#
_symmetry.space_group_name_H-M   'P 1'
#
loop_
_entity.id
_entity.type
_entity.pdbx_description
1 polymer ?
#
loop_
_entity_poly.entity_id
_entity_poly.type
_entity_poly.pdbx_seq_one_letter_code
_entity_poly.pdbx_strand_id
1 'polypeptide(L)'
;MKYIGIVDYHKPYILLLENVKNILTIDSGNVGKTIESKLDELGYILHKNILNASYFGIPQARERVYFVALRKDMKTSNKRALDYNTPKANRKNIFLEDILETNVWMQISL
;
A
#
# COMPACT_ATOMS: atom_id res chain seq x y z
N MET A 1 -17.01 8.52 2.89
CA MET A 1 -15.61 8.24 2.48
C MET A 1 -15.06 9.45 1.75
N LYS A 2 -14.40 10.38 2.46
CA LYS A 2 -13.98 11.69 1.89
C LYS A 2 -13.04 11.57 0.68
N TYR A 3 -12.18 10.56 0.64
CA TYR A 3 -11.20 10.39 -0.44
C TYR A 3 -11.82 10.03 -1.80
N ILE A 4 -13.02 9.43 -1.84
CA ILE A 4 -13.67 9.08 -3.12
C ILE A 4 -13.95 10.32 -3.96
N GLY A 5 -14.34 11.44 -3.34
CA GLY A 5 -14.53 12.70 -4.07
C GLY A 5 -13.23 13.25 -4.66
N ILE A 6 -12.09 13.05 -3.97
CA ILE A 6 -10.76 13.44 -4.47
C ILE A 6 -10.39 12.58 -5.69
N VAL A 7 -10.63 11.26 -5.60
CA VAL A 7 -10.39 10.32 -6.71
C VAL A 7 -11.26 10.66 -7.92
N ASP A 8 -12.53 10.97 -7.69
CA ASP A 8 -13.48 11.30 -8.75
C ASP A 8 -13.11 12.63 -9.43
N TYR A 9 -12.71 13.64 -8.65
CA TYR A 9 -12.30 14.93 -9.19
C TYR A 9 -10.98 14.86 -9.98
N HIS A 10 -9.94 14.22 -9.43
CA HIS A 10 -8.61 14.22 -10.05
C HIS A 10 -8.38 13.09 -11.05
N LYS A 11 -9.16 12.01 -10.98
CA LYS A 11 -9.02 10.81 -11.81
C LYS A 11 -7.55 10.34 -12.00
N PRO A 12 -6.74 10.12 -10.96
CA PRO A 12 -5.35 9.70 -11.15
C PRO A 12 -5.24 8.35 -11.87
N TYR A 13 -4.12 8.07 -12.55
CA TYR A 13 -3.91 6.77 -13.19
C TYR A 13 -3.72 5.62 -12.19
N ILE A 14 -3.07 5.93 -11.06
CA ILE A 14 -2.71 4.97 -10.02
C ILE A 14 -3.07 5.57 -8.65
N LEU A 15 -3.68 4.76 -7.80
CA LEU A 15 -3.96 5.07 -6.40
C LEU A 15 -3.22 4.09 -5.50
N LEU A 16 -2.59 4.60 -4.45
CA LEU A 16 -2.06 3.80 -3.35
C LEU A 16 -2.76 4.24 -2.07
N LEU A 17 -3.56 3.34 -1.49
CA LEU A 17 -4.25 3.56 -0.21
C LEU A 17 -3.67 2.60 0.82
N GLU A 18 -3.07 3.14 1.88
CA GLU A 18 -2.56 2.37 3.00
C GLU A 18 -3.55 2.44 4.18
N ASN A 19 -3.67 1.33 4.92
CA ASN A 19 -4.40 1.32 6.18
C ASN A 19 -3.92 0.20 7.13
N VAL A 20 -4.36 0.25 8.38
CA VAL A 20 -4.23 -0.89 9.31
C VAL A 20 -4.98 -2.10 8.79
N LYS A 21 -4.42 -3.31 8.96
CA LYS A 21 -5.02 -4.56 8.44
C LYS A 21 -6.47 -4.77 8.90
N ASN A 22 -6.82 -4.25 10.08
CA ASN A 22 -8.14 -4.37 10.68
C ASN A 22 -9.27 -3.77 9.82
N ILE A 23 -8.98 -2.84 8.90
CA ILE A 23 -10.02 -2.31 7.99
C ILE A 23 -10.72 -3.41 7.17
N LEU A 24 -10.02 -4.53 6.94
CA LEU A 24 -10.56 -5.68 6.20
C LEU A 24 -11.57 -6.51 7.00
N THR A 25 -11.64 -6.31 8.32
CA THR A 25 -12.54 -7.07 9.21
C THR A 25 -13.61 -6.18 9.84
N ILE A 26 -13.49 -4.85 9.76
CA ILE A 26 -14.53 -3.91 10.22
C ILE A 26 -15.83 -4.20 9.48
N ASP A 27 -16.94 -4.15 10.22
CA ASP A 27 -18.29 -4.38 9.69
C ASP A 27 -18.38 -5.68 8.88
N SER A 28 -17.87 -6.78 9.45
CA SER A 28 -17.84 -8.10 8.80
C SER A 28 -17.15 -8.10 7.42
N GLY A 29 -16.18 -7.20 7.22
CA GLY A 29 -15.43 -7.03 5.98
C GLY A 29 -16.15 -6.21 4.90
N ASN A 30 -17.31 -5.64 5.19
CA ASN A 30 -18.07 -4.81 4.24
C ASN A 30 -17.33 -3.53 3.86
N VAL A 31 -16.50 -2.98 4.74
CA VAL A 31 -15.71 -1.77 4.43
C VAL A 31 -14.79 -2.02 3.24
N GLY A 32 -14.05 -3.13 3.23
CA GLY A 32 -13.17 -3.49 2.12
C GLY A 32 -13.94 -3.67 0.81
N LYS A 33 -15.09 -4.35 0.85
CA LYS A 33 -15.97 -4.54 -0.32
C LYS A 33 -16.52 -3.20 -0.84
N THR A 34 -16.86 -2.29 0.06
CA THR A 34 -17.38 -0.96 -0.31
C THR A 34 -16.30 -0.12 -1.01
N ILE A 35 -15.04 -0.23 -0.57
CA ILE A 35 -13.91 0.44 -1.25
C ILE A 35 -13.75 -0.10 -2.67
N GLU A 36 -13.78 -1.43 -2.81
CA GLU A 36 -13.67 -2.11 -4.10
C GLU A 36 -14.80 -1.69 -5.06
N SER A 37 -16.07 -1.75 -4.61
CA SER A 37 -17.23 -1.33 -5.42
C SER A 37 -17.11 0.12 -5.89
N LYS A 38 -16.81 1.05 -4.98
CA LYS A 38 -16.75 2.47 -5.33
C LYS A 38 -15.62 2.80 -6.28
N LEU A 39 -14.46 2.15 -6.14
CA LEU A 39 -13.35 2.34 -7.06
C LEU A 39 -13.64 1.68 -8.41
N ASP A 40 -14.33 0.54 -8.44
CA ASP A 40 -14.77 -0.12 -9.66
C ASP A 40 -15.74 0.76 -10.47
N GLU A 41 -16.72 1.37 -9.79
CA GLU A 41 -17.67 2.35 -10.34
C GLU A 41 -16.95 3.58 -10.92
N LEU A 42 -15.86 4.02 -10.31
CA LEU A 42 -15.03 5.13 -10.80
C LEU A 42 -14.06 4.72 -11.92
N GLY A 43 -14.07 3.46 -12.35
CA GLY A 43 -13.25 2.98 -13.46
C GLY A 43 -11.87 2.48 -13.05
N TYR A 44 -11.69 1.96 -11.84
CA TYR A 44 -10.43 1.40 -11.34
C TYR A 44 -10.53 -0.10 -11.09
N ILE A 45 -9.39 -0.80 -11.20
CA ILE A 45 -9.22 -2.18 -10.75
C ILE A 45 -8.37 -2.16 -9.48
N LEU A 46 -8.89 -2.75 -8.41
CA LEU A 46 -8.27 -2.73 -7.09
C LEU A 46 -7.47 -4.01 -6.81
N HIS A 47 -6.19 -3.87 -6.51
CA HIS A 47 -5.35 -4.95 -5.98
C HIS A 47 -5.12 -4.71 -4.49
N LYS A 48 -5.13 -5.78 -3.69
CA LYS A 48 -4.98 -5.71 -2.23
C LYS A 48 -3.81 -6.57 -1.78
N ASN A 49 -2.94 -6.01 -0.94
CA ASN A 49 -1.80 -6.72 -0.38
C ASN A 49 -1.71 -6.46 1.12
N ILE A 50 -1.53 -7.50 1.93
CA ILE A 50 -1.18 -7.36 3.34
C ILE A 50 0.32 -7.60 3.44
N LEU A 51 1.06 -6.58 3.85
CA LEU A 51 2.52 -6.62 3.92
C LEU A 51 2.96 -6.37 5.36
N ASN A 52 3.95 -7.14 5.82
CA ASN A 52 4.64 -6.91 7.08
C ASN A 52 5.99 -6.27 6.79
N ALA A 53 6.29 -5.12 7.40
CA ALA A 53 7.55 -4.40 7.22
C ALA A 53 8.79 -5.28 7.51
N SER A 54 8.68 -6.25 8.42
CA SER A 54 9.74 -7.23 8.72
C SER A 54 10.17 -8.07 7.53
N TYR A 55 9.30 -8.27 6.54
CA TYR A 55 9.61 -9.03 5.34
C TYR A 55 10.32 -8.20 4.26
N PHE A 56 10.54 -6.92 4.52
CA PHE A 56 11.15 -5.93 3.61
C PHE A 56 12.37 -5.25 4.24
N GLY A 57 12.98 -5.85 5.26
CA GLY A 57 14.22 -5.36 5.85
C GLY A 57 14.04 -4.24 6.89
N ILE A 58 12.85 -4.08 7.44
CA ILE A 58 12.64 -3.18 8.58
C ILE A 58 12.47 -4.05 9.83
N PRO A 59 13.27 -3.89 10.90
CA PRO A 59 13.18 -4.68 12.13
C PRO A 59 11.95 -4.30 12.97
N GLN A 60 10.76 -4.32 12.36
CA GLN A 60 9.50 -3.93 12.95
C GLN A 60 8.38 -4.88 12.47
N ALA A 61 7.70 -5.53 13.40
CA ALA A 61 6.48 -6.28 13.12
C ALA A 61 5.30 -5.31 12.90
N ARG A 62 5.17 -4.83 11.66
CA ARG A 62 4.13 -3.86 11.28
C ARG A 62 3.40 -4.34 10.04
N GLU A 63 2.21 -4.87 10.26
CA GLU A 63 1.30 -5.27 9.19
C GLU A 63 0.41 -4.11 8.75
N ARG A 64 0.34 -3.90 7.43
CA ARG A 64 -0.52 -2.91 6.78
C ARG A 64 -1.15 -3.51 5.55
N VAL A 65 -2.37 -3.09 5.26
CA VAL A 65 -3.00 -3.37 3.98
C VAL A 65 -2.71 -2.21 3.03
N TYR A 66 -2.30 -2.57 1.82
CA TYR A 66 -2.08 -1.66 0.71
C TYR A 66 -3.07 -2.01 -0.38
N PHE A 67 -3.92 -1.05 -0.74
CA PHE A 67 -4.76 -1.12 -1.91
C PHE A 67 -4.10 -0.34 -3.04
N VAL A 68 -3.84 -1.02 -4.16
CA VAL A 68 -3.31 -0.42 -5.39
C VAL A 68 -4.43 -0.41 -6.41
N ALA A 69 -4.97 0.76 -6.74
CA ALA A 69 -6.01 0.88 -7.74
C ALA A 69 -5.44 1.41 -9.06
N LEU A 70 -5.68 0.71 -10.15
CA LEU A 70 -5.22 1.07 -11.49
C LEU A 70 -6.42 1.48 -12.35
N ARG A 71 -6.37 2.65 -12.99
CA ARG A 71 -7.47 3.11 -13.84
C ARG A 71 -7.58 2.21 -15.08
N LYS A 72 -8.79 1.72 -15.37
CA LYS A 72 -9.09 0.68 -16.40
C LYS A 72 -8.70 1.10 -17.83
N ASP A 73 -8.71 2.40 -18.10
CA ASP A 73 -8.38 3.00 -19.41
C ASP A 73 -6.88 3.28 -19.59
N MET A 74 -6.05 3.04 -18.56
CA MET A 74 -4.61 3.22 -18.65
C MET A 74 -4.08 2.30 -19.77
N LYS A 75 -3.36 2.87 -20.74
CA LYS A 75 -2.68 2.11 -21.80
C LYS A 75 -1.21 2.01 -21.44
N THR A 76 -0.72 0.82 -21.09
CA THR A 76 0.72 0.58 -20.97
C THR A 76 1.27 0.14 -22.32
N SER A 77 2.40 0.71 -22.72
CA SER A 77 2.99 0.59 -24.06
C SER A 77 3.33 -0.84 -24.50
N ASN A 78 3.32 -1.85 -23.61
CA ASN A 78 3.70 -3.23 -23.95
C ASN A 78 3.08 -4.37 -23.10
N LYS A 79 1.93 -4.15 -22.46
CA LYS A 79 1.12 -5.21 -21.82
C LYS A 79 -0.24 -4.63 -21.43
N ARG A 80 -1.21 -5.46 -21.04
CA ARG A 80 -2.44 -4.93 -20.41
C ARG A 80 -2.00 -4.12 -19.20
N ALA A 81 -2.54 -2.93 -18.98
CA ALA A 81 -2.25 -2.08 -17.82
C ALA A 81 -2.70 -2.69 -16.47
N LEU A 82 -2.94 -3.99 -16.47
CA LEU A 82 -3.53 -4.84 -15.45
C LEU A 82 -2.55 -5.89 -14.92
N ASP A 83 -1.33 -5.94 -15.45
CA ASP A 83 -0.28 -6.84 -14.97
C ASP A 83 0.34 -6.29 -13.66
N TYR A 84 -0.47 -6.23 -12.61
CA TYR A 84 -0.01 -5.91 -11.26
C TYR A 84 0.64 -7.13 -10.63
N ASN A 85 1.91 -6.98 -10.24
CA ASN A 85 2.61 -7.99 -9.45
C ASN A 85 2.65 -7.56 -7.98
N THR A 86 2.20 -8.46 -7.10
CA THR A 86 2.35 -8.28 -5.66
C THR A 86 3.83 -8.06 -5.27
N PRO A 87 4.13 -7.12 -4.36
CA PRO A 87 5.49 -6.91 -3.87
C PRO A 87 6.12 -8.19 -3.34
N LYS A 88 7.31 -8.52 -3.83
CA LYS A 88 8.07 -9.68 -3.38
C LYS A 88 8.86 -9.33 -2.13
N ALA A 89 8.58 -10.03 -1.04
CA ALA A 89 9.35 -9.95 0.18
C ALA A 89 10.79 -10.45 -0.04
N ASN A 90 11.77 -9.78 0.56
CA ASN A 90 13.15 -10.26 0.61
C ASN A 90 13.40 -11.22 1.79
N ARG A 91 12.55 -11.15 2.83
CA ARG A 91 12.63 -11.96 4.06
C ARG A 91 14.03 -12.01 4.68
N LYS A 92 14.83 -10.95 4.52
CA LYS A 92 16.12 -10.84 5.17
C LYS A 92 15.89 -10.62 6.66
N ASN A 93 16.54 -11.40 7.51
CA ASN A 93 16.58 -11.13 8.94
C ASN A 93 17.43 -9.88 9.14
N ILE A 94 16.79 -8.82 9.60
CA ILE A 94 17.42 -7.56 10.00
C ILE A 94 17.02 -7.34 11.46
N PHE A 95 18.01 -7.09 12.30
CA PHE A 95 17.87 -6.80 13.71
C PHE A 95 17.92 -5.29 13.96
N LEU A 96 17.46 -4.84 15.12
CA LEU A 96 17.50 -3.41 15.46
C LEU A 96 18.93 -2.88 15.41
N GLU A 97 19.89 -3.65 15.94
CA GLU A 97 21.32 -3.32 15.92
C GLU A 97 21.89 -3.09 14.51
N ASP A 98 21.33 -3.73 13.48
CA ASP A 98 21.78 -3.56 12.09
C ASP A 98 21.45 -2.17 11.52
N ILE A 99 20.53 -1.42 12.16
CA ILE A 99 20.06 -0.11 11.67
C ILE A 99 20.34 1.05 12.62
N LEU A 100 20.89 0.79 13.81
CA LEU A 100 21.23 1.86 14.75
C LEU A 100 22.42 2.66 14.21
N GLU A 101 22.30 3.99 14.24
CA GLU A 101 23.44 4.86 13.94
C GLU A 101 24.50 4.73 15.04
N THR A 102 25.75 4.49 14.64
CA THR A 102 26.87 4.26 15.56
C THR A 102 27.51 5.55 16.09
N ASN A 103 27.27 6.68 15.42
CA ASN A 103 27.94 7.97 15.69
C ASN A 103 26.97 9.10 16.11
N VAL A 104 25.99 8.76 16.96
CA VAL A 104 24.97 9.72 17.42
C VAL A 104 25.58 10.94 18.15
N TRP A 105 26.72 10.76 18.82
CA TRP A 105 27.37 11.78 19.64
C TRP A 105 27.94 12.98 18.85
N MET A 106 28.31 12.82 17.57
CA MET A 106 28.86 13.92 16.76
C MET A 106 27.82 14.92 16.27
N GLN A 107 26.53 14.56 16.26
CA GLN A 107 25.44 15.43 15.80
C GLN A 107 24.86 16.33 16.91
N ILE A 108 25.04 15.95 18.18
CA ILE A 108 24.47 16.68 19.34
C ILE A 108 25.44 17.76 19.86
N SER A 109 26.64 17.86 19.28
CA SER A 109 27.68 18.82 19.67
C SER A 109 27.71 20.11 18.81
N LEU A 110 26.62 20.42 18.11
CA LEU A 110 26.37 21.70 17.42
C LEU A 110 25.36 22.53 18.21
#